data_AF-C4YYG4-F1
#
_entry.id   AF-C4YYG4-F1
#
_cell.length_a   1.000
_cell.length_b   1.000
_cell.length_c   1.000
_cell.angle_alpha   90.00
_cell.angle_beta   90.00
_cell.angle_gamma   90.00
#
_symmetry.space_group_name_H-M   'P 1'
#
loop_
_entity.id
_entity.type
_entity.pdbx_description
1 polymer ?
#
loop_
_entity_poly.entity_id
_entity_poly.type
_entity_poly.pdbx_seq_one_letter_code
_entity_poly.pdbx_strand_id
1 'polypeptide(L)'
;MECFLEVFDKDRIEALTADREFIGKEWLSWLRTNQIRYVFRVRENRQYISNARGKMVKIQELFRPLAIGSHVSLSQRRIGTKGEIFNVVGIRNKKSELAVLIHSDEIKNPAEIYAQRWQIETMFKAFKSAGFNCEAIHITNDLRLDTLMQILSIAFCLAYQTGEIIVLDKPIVIKKHGYRQNSIFRVGLD
;
A
#
# COMPACT_ATOMS: atom_id res chain seq x y z
N MET A 1 10.80 8.85 6.45
CA MET A 1 10.62 9.57 5.17
C MET A 1 11.77 10.54 4.94
N GLU A 2 12.14 11.32 5.94
CA GLU A 2 13.30 12.23 5.91
C GLU A 2 14.59 11.52 5.47
N CYS A 3 14.97 10.40 6.10
CA CYS A 3 16.17 9.64 5.69
C CYS A 3 16.16 9.16 4.22
N PHE A 4 14.99 8.91 3.63
CA PHE A 4 14.91 8.57 2.21
C PHE A 4 15.15 9.82 1.36
N LEU A 5 14.59 10.96 1.76
CA LEU A 5 14.75 12.24 1.05
C LEU A 5 16.17 12.82 1.17
N GLU A 6 16.93 12.43 2.18
CA GLU A 6 18.36 12.77 2.29
C GLU A 6 19.21 12.10 1.20
N VAL A 7 18.76 10.96 0.67
CA VAL A 7 19.52 10.15 -0.29
C VAL A 7 18.89 10.18 -1.68
N PHE A 8 17.57 10.27 -1.77
CA PHE A 8 16.81 10.20 -3.01
C PHE A 8 15.90 11.41 -3.17
N ASP A 9 15.78 11.89 -4.40
CA ASP A 9 14.84 12.96 -4.72
C ASP A 9 13.38 12.51 -4.52
N LYS A 10 12.53 13.43 -4.06
CA LYS A 10 11.08 13.22 -3.94
C LYS A 10 10.42 12.85 -5.27
N ASP A 11 10.99 13.27 -6.40
CA ASP A 11 10.47 12.95 -7.74
C ASP A 11 10.57 11.44 -8.06
N ARG A 12 11.36 10.69 -7.28
CA ARG A 12 11.40 9.22 -7.32
C ARG A 12 10.18 8.56 -6.68
N ILE A 13 9.35 9.32 -5.97
CA ILE A 13 8.16 8.84 -5.29
C ILE A 13 6.94 9.05 -6.19
N GLU A 14 6.38 7.96 -6.71
CA GLU A 14 5.11 8.03 -7.44
C GLU A 14 3.98 8.45 -6.48
N ALA A 15 3.73 7.66 -5.44
CA ALA A 15 2.82 8.00 -4.37
C ALA A 15 3.10 7.13 -3.14
N LEU A 16 2.92 7.70 -1.95
CA LEU A 16 3.01 6.97 -0.71
C LEU A 16 1.68 6.24 -0.42
N THR A 17 1.72 4.93 -0.20
CA THR A 17 0.53 4.15 0.20
C THR A 17 0.61 3.75 1.67
N ALA A 18 -0.50 3.85 2.40
CA ALA A 18 -0.53 3.44 3.81
C ALA A 18 -1.88 2.86 4.25
N ASP A 19 -1.87 1.97 5.24
CA ASP A 19 -3.08 1.36 5.80
C ASP A 19 -3.78 2.30 6.81
N ARG A 20 -4.94 1.88 7.33
CA ARG A 20 -5.85 2.61 8.22
C ARG A 20 -5.26 3.16 9.52
N GLU A 21 -4.04 2.78 9.88
CA GLU A 21 -3.34 3.21 11.10
C GLU A 21 -2.55 4.51 10.89
N PHE A 22 -2.39 4.93 9.64
CA PHE A 22 -1.40 5.91 9.20
C PHE A 22 -1.99 7.29 8.87
N ILE A 23 -3.12 7.65 9.51
CA ILE A 23 -3.86 8.89 9.23
C ILE A 23 -3.58 9.91 10.33
N GLY A 24 -2.45 10.61 10.21
CA GLY A 24 -2.10 11.74 11.07
C GLY A 24 -2.28 13.07 10.34
N LYS A 25 -2.95 14.05 10.97
CA LYS A 25 -3.14 15.39 10.38
C LYS A 25 -1.81 16.05 10.05
N GLU A 26 -0.88 16.04 10.99
CA GLU A 26 0.46 16.63 10.83
C GLU A 26 1.22 15.97 9.68
N TRP A 27 1.15 14.65 9.58
CA TRP A 27 1.85 13.93 8.53
C TRP A 27 1.26 14.17 7.14
N LEU A 28 -0.07 14.18 7.01
CA LEU A 28 -0.74 14.56 5.76
C LEU A 28 -0.47 16.01 5.38
N SER A 29 -0.31 16.90 6.35
CA SER A 29 0.11 18.29 6.12
C SER A 29 1.54 18.33 5.61
N TRP A 30 2.45 17.60 6.24
CA TRP A 30 3.86 17.52 5.82
C TRP A 30 4.00 16.95 4.40
N LEU A 31 3.25 15.90 4.05
CA LEU A 31 3.25 15.33 2.70
C LEU A 31 2.78 16.36 1.66
N ARG A 32 1.73 17.12 1.96
CA ARG A 32 1.24 18.21 1.10
C ARG A 32 2.28 19.32 0.93
N THR A 33 2.90 19.78 2.02
CA THR A 33 3.95 20.80 1.98
C THR A 33 5.15 20.36 1.13
N ASN A 34 5.54 19.09 1.22
CA ASN A 34 6.65 18.54 0.44
C ASN A 34 6.24 18.11 -0.99
N GLN A 35 4.97 18.27 -1.37
CA GLN A 35 4.41 17.83 -2.65
C GLN A 35 4.56 16.31 -2.90
N ILE A 36 4.50 15.52 -1.84
CA ILE A 36 4.56 14.05 -1.93
C ILE A 36 3.12 13.54 -2.03
N ARG A 37 2.82 12.93 -3.18
CA ARG A 37 1.52 12.33 -3.47
C ARG A 37 1.27 11.13 -2.55
N TYR A 38 0.01 10.89 -2.18
CA TYR A 38 -0.36 9.78 -1.29
C TYR A 38 -1.70 9.14 -1.65
N VAL A 39 -1.84 7.87 -1.26
CA VAL A 39 -3.11 7.11 -1.24
C VAL A 39 -3.21 6.31 0.05
N PHE A 40 -3.99 6.80 1.01
CA PHE A 40 -4.08 6.19 2.35
C PHE A 40 -5.46 5.58 2.55
N ARG A 41 -5.50 4.40 3.17
CA ARG A 41 -6.76 3.80 3.58
C ARG A 41 -7.29 4.46 4.83
N VAL A 42 -8.59 4.71 4.85
CA VAL A 42 -9.32 5.23 5.99
C VAL A 42 -9.95 4.08 6.76
N ARG A 43 -9.92 4.17 8.09
CA ARG A 43 -10.71 3.27 8.94
C ARG A 43 -12.19 3.50 8.64
N GLU A 44 -12.85 2.52 8.04
CA GLU A 44 -14.26 2.58 7.67
C GLU A 44 -15.20 2.43 8.87
N ASN A 45 -14.76 1.71 9.90
CA ASN A 45 -15.54 1.44 11.10
C ASN A 45 -15.54 2.65 12.04
N ARG A 46 -16.73 3.05 12.50
CA ARG A 46 -16.94 4.17 13.45
C ARG A 46 -16.45 5.54 12.95
N GLN A 47 -16.20 5.68 11.66
CA GLN A 47 -15.79 6.93 11.04
C GLN A 47 -16.94 7.53 10.22
N TYR A 48 -17.00 8.86 10.21
CA TYR A 48 -18.01 9.62 9.48
C TYR A 48 -17.40 10.28 8.24
N ILE A 49 -18.24 10.45 7.22
CA ILE A 49 -17.91 11.14 5.97
C ILE A 49 -19.07 12.04 5.56
N SER A 50 -18.79 13.21 4.98
CA SER A 50 -19.85 14.03 4.41
C SER A 50 -20.45 13.37 3.17
N ASN A 51 -21.77 13.40 3.02
CA ASN A 51 -22.41 13.08 1.74
C ASN A 51 -22.30 14.27 0.76
N ALA A 52 -22.90 14.14 -0.44
CA ALA A 52 -22.90 15.21 -1.44
C ALA A 52 -23.60 16.50 -0.98
N ARG A 53 -24.46 16.44 0.05
CA ARG A 53 -25.14 17.59 0.67
C ARG A 53 -24.39 18.15 1.88
N GLY A 54 -23.17 17.68 2.14
CA GLY A 54 -22.35 18.10 3.29
C GLY A 54 -22.76 17.47 4.64
N LYS A 55 -23.82 16.66 4.71
CA LYS A 55 -24.26 16.00 5.95
C LYS A 55 -23.31 14.85 6.30
N MET A 56 -22.85 14.81 7.53
CA MET A 56 -22.05 13.68 8.04
C MET A 56 -22.91 12.43 8.17
N VAL A 57 -22.45 11.33 7.57
CA VAL A 57 -23.04 9.98 7.65
C VAL A 57 -21.93 8.97 7.95
N LYS A 58 -22.28 7.76 8.39
CA LYS A 58 -21.25 6.72 8.57
C LYS A 58 -20.68 6.32 7.21
N ILE A 59 -19.37 6.07 7.16
CA ILE A 59 -18.70 5.61 5.92
C ILE A 59 -19.40 4.38 5.34
N GLN A 60 -19.71 3.40 6.19
CA GLN A 60 -20.39 2.17 5.76
C GLN A 60 -21.77 2.42 5.13
N GLU A 61 -22.51 3.42 5.62
CA GLU A 61 -23.83 3.78 5.09
C GLU A 61 -23.70 4.48 3.73
N LEU A 62 -22.73 5.39 3.58
CA LEU A 62 -22.51 6.10 2.32
C LEU A 62 -22.18 5.14 1.18
N PHE A 63 -21.33 4.14 1.45
CA PHE A 63 -20.89 3.16 0.45
C PHE A 63 -21.75 1.90 0.41
N ARG A 64 -22.86 1.82 1.16
CA ARG A 64 -23.78 0.68 1.12
C ARG A 64 -24.27 0.33 -0.29
N PRO A 65 -24.57 1.29 -1.20
CA PRO A 65 -25.00 0.98 -2.56
C PRO A 65 -23.88 0.50 -3.50
N LEU A 66 -22.61 0.57 -3.08
CA LEU A 66 -21.47 0.22 -3.93
C LEU A 66 -21.49 -1.28 -4.25
N ALA A 67 -21.54 -1.63 -5.54
CA ALA A 67 -21.60 -3.02 -6.01
C ALA A 67 -20.31 -3.80 -5.73
N ILE A 68 -20.41 -5.12 -5.58
CA ILE A 68 -19.28 -6.02 -5.40
C ILE A 68 -18.36 -5.98 -6.63
N GLY A 69 -17.05 -5.92 -6.41
CA GLY A 69 -16.05 -5.86 -7.48
C GLY A 69 -15.97 -4.49 -8.18
N SER A 70 -16.61 -3.46 -7.62
CA SER A 70 -16.61 -2.11 -8.19
C SER A 70 -15.94 -1.10 -7.26
N HIS A 71 -15.66 0.07 -7.81
CA HIS A 71 -15.19 1.23 -7.06
C HIS A 71 -15.97 2.47 -7.51
N VAL A 72 -16.03 3.46 -6.63
CA VAL A 72 -16.63 4.77 -6.93
C VAL A 72 -15.72 5.87 -6.43
N SER A 73 -15.43 6.82 -7.31
CA SER A 73 -14.70 8.04 -6.97
C SER A 73 -15.68 9.11 -6.53
N LEU A 74 -15.46 9.63 -5.33
CA LEU A 74 -16.15 10.78 -4.80
C LEU A 74 -15.19 11.95 -4.82
N SER A 75 -15.68 13.10 -5.27
CA SER A 75 -14.98 14.37 -5.08
C SER A 75 -14.81 14.69 -3.60
N GLN A 76 -14.03 15.72 -3.30
CA GLN A 76 -13.86 16.33 -1.98
C GLN A 76 -14.97 16.03 -0.96
N ARG A 77 -14.65 15.20 0.04
CA ARG A 77 -15.49 14.87 1.20
C ARG A 77 -14.74 15.17 2.49
N ARG A 78 -15.48 15.65 3.49
CA ARG A 78 -15.00 15.78 4.86
C ARG A 78 -14.97 14.40 5.52
N ILE A 79 -13.82 13.99 6.04
CA ILE A 79 -13.67 12.76 6.82
C ILE A 79 -13.56 13.12 8.30
N GLY A 80 -14.35 12.48 9.16
CA GLY A 80 -14.41 12.78 10.59
C GLY A 80 -15.20 14.06 10.91
N THR A 81 -15.66 14.20 12.15
CA THR A 81 -16.55 15.31 12.57
C THR A 81 -15.84 16.67 12.61
N LYS A 82 -14.53 16.68 12.89
CA LYS A 82 -13.66 17.87 12.84
C LYS A 82 -12.59 17.77 11.74
N GLY A 83 -12.68 16.78 10.87
CA GLY A 83 -11.56 16.45 10.00
C GLY A 83 -11.56 17.21 8.69
N GLU A 84 -10.55 16.90 7.88
CA GLU A 84 -10.20 17.63 6.68
C GLU A 84 -10.97 17.11 5.46
N ILE A 85 -10.89 17.86 4.38
CA ILE A 85 -11.50 17.54 3.09
C ILE A 85 -10.49 16.81 2.24
N PHE A 86 -10.89 15.66 1.68
CA PHE A 86 -10.06 14.82 0.83
C PHE A 86 -10.86 14.34 -0.38
N ASN A 87 -10.17 14.04 -1.49
CA ASN A 87 -10.77 13.15 -2.48
C ASN A 87 -10.85 11.74 -1.92
N VAL A 88 -11.94 11.04 -2.25
CA VAL A 88 -12.25 9.75 -1.64
C VAL A 88 -12.60 8.74 -2.72
N VAL A 89 -12.03 7.54 -2.62
CA VAL A 89 -12.49 6.39 -3.40
C VAL A 89 -12.98 5.30 -2.47
N GLY A 90 -14.19 4.81 -2.72
CA GLY A 90 -14.70 3.59 -2.10
C GLY A 90 -14.49 2.41 -3.04
N ILE A 91 -13.96 1.31 -2.53
CA ILE A 91 -13.70 0.08 -3.27
C ILE A 91 -14.40 -1.06 -2.55
N ARG A 92 -15.17 -1.87 -3.28
CA ARG A 92 -15.73 -3.11 -2.74
C ARG A 92 -15.11 -4.28 -3.49
N ASN A 93 -14.33 -5.10 -2.79
CA ASN A 93 -13.65 -6.22 -3.44
C ASN A 93 -14.64 -7.37 -3.75
N LYS A 94 -14.15 -8.43 -4.41
CA LYS A 94 -14.97 -9.62 -4.75
C LYS A 94 -15.47 -10.40 -3.53
N LYS A 95 -14.89 -10.17 -2.34
CA LYS A 95 -15.34 -10.74 -1.05
C LYS A 95 -16.34 -9.83 -0.33
N SER A 96 -16.83 -8.77 -1.00
CA SER A 96 -17.74 -7.77 -0.44
C SER A 96 -17.14 -6.89 0.69
N GLU A 97 -15.82 -6.90 0.86
CA GLU A 97 -15.12 -6.06 1.83
C GLU A 97 -14.96 -4.64 1.28
N LEU A 98 -15.21 -3.65 2.14
CA LEU A 98 -15.09 -2.23 1.81
C LEU A 98 -13.71 -1.70 2.21
N ALA A 99 -13.02 -1.08 1.26
CA ALA A 99 -11.87 -0.22 1.52
C ALA A 99 -12.24 1.21 1.08
N VAL A 100 -11.92 2.18 1.92
CA VAL A 100 -12.11 3.60 1.61
C VAL A 100 -10.75 4.25 1.62
N LEU A 101 -10.43 4.99 0.57
CA LEU A 101 -9.12 5.61 0.37
C LEU A 101 -9.28 7.12 0.33
N ILE A 102 -8.35 7.84 0.95
CA ILE A 102 -8.10 9.26 0.67
C ILE A 102 -6.86 9.38 -0.22
N HIS A 103 -6.84 10.35 -1.11
CA HIS A 103 -5.71 10.54 -2.01
C HIS A 103 -5.48 12.00 -2.40
N SER A 104 -4.28 12.28 -2.90
CA SER A 104 -3.91 13.57 -3.50
C SER A 104 -4.70 13.86 -4.79
N ASP A 105 -4.91 15.13 -5.10
CA ASP A 105 -5.76 15.60 -6.21
C ASP A 105 -5.26 15.14 -7.60
N GLU A 106 -3.96 14.97 -7.75
CA GLU A 106 -3.29 14.64 -9.01
C GLU A 106 -3.43 13.16 -9.40
N ILE A 107 -3.87 12.31 -8.47
CA ILE A 107 -3.97 10.86 -8.67
C ILE A 107 -5.28 10.51 -9.37
N LYS A 108 -5.17 10.03 -10.61
CA LYS A 108 -6.31 9.60 -11.43
C LYS A 108 -6.88 8.23 -11.02
N ASN A 109 -5.99 7.26 -10.74
CA ASN A 109 -6.36 5.87 -10.43
C ASN A 109 -5.87 5.46 -9.03
N PRO A 110 -6.43 6.01 -7.93
CA PRO A 110 -5.95 5.71 -6.58
C PRO A 110 -6.14 4.25 -6.18
N ALA A 111 -7.17 3.57 -6.72
CA ALA A 111 -7.40 2.14 -6.47
C ALA A 111 -6.26 1.27 -7.01
N GLU A 112 -5.72 1.62 -8.18
CA GLU A 112 -4.62 0.90 -8.83
C GLU A 112 -3.30 1.11 -8.07
N ILE A 113 -3.00 2.37 -7.71
CA ILE A 113 -1.83 2.70 -6.87
C ILE A 113 -1.92 1.97 -5.53
N TYR A 114 -3.07 2.01 -4.85
CA TYR A 114 -3.23 1.35 -3.56
C TYR A 114 -3.12 -0.18 -3.63
N ALA A 115 -3.48 -0.79 -4.77
CA ALA A 115 -3.30 -2.23 -4.96
C ALA A 115 -1.82 -2.64 -4.89
N GLN A 116 -0.89 -1.75 -5.27
CA GLN A 116 0.55 -2.00 -5.17
C GLN A 116 1.04 -2.08 -3.72
N ARG A 117 0.28 -1.57 -2.73
CA ARG A 117 0.63 -1.67 -1.30
C ARG A 117 0.88 -3.12 -0.87
N TRP A 118 0.19 -4.10 -1.44
CA TRP A 118 0.37 -5.53 -1.14
C TRP A 118 1.79 -6.07 -1.44
N GLN A 119 2.60 -5.34 -2.22
CA GLN A 119 3.99 -5.72 -2.45
C GLN A 119 4.81 -5.77 -1.17
N ILE A 120 4.53 -4.91 -0.16
CA ILE A 120 5.25 -4.94 1.12
C ILE A 120 5.00 -6.25 1.89
N GLU A 121 3.77 -6.78 1.82
CA GLU A 121 3.42 -8.06 2.45
C GLU A 121 4.15 -9.22 1.75
N THR A 122 4.31 -9.12 0.43
CA THR A 122 5.07 -10.11 -0.36
C THR A 122 6.56 -10.06 -0.03
N MET A 123 7.13 -8.85 0.13
CA MET A 123 8.51 -8.64 0.57
C MET A 123 8.75 -9.22 1.97
N PHE A 124 7.88 -8.91 2.94
CA PHE A 124 8.01 -9.50 4.28
C PHE A 124 7.89 -11.02 4.29
N LYS A 125 7.02 -11.59 3.44
CA LYS A 125 6.92 -13.04 3.29
C LYS A 125 8.22 -13.64 2.75
N ALA A 126 8.89 -12.96 1.80
CA ALA A 126 10.18 -13.36 1.25
C ALA A 126 11.32 -13.31 2.29
N PHE A 127 11.29 -12.35 3.22
CA PHE A 127 12.29 -12.30 4.30
C PHE A 127 12.12 -13.45 5.30
N LYS A 128 10.87 -13.86 5.51
CA LYS A 128 10.50 -14.95 6.41
C LYS A 128 10.52 -16.30 5.69
N SER A 129 9.56 -17.15 5.98
CA SER A 129 9.51 -18.56 5.59
C SER A 129 9.45 -18.82 4.08
N ALA A 130 9.13 -17.84 3.22
CA ALA A 130 9.08 -18.05 1.77
C ALA A 130 10.41 -17.78 1.04
N GLY A 131 11.44 -17.32 1.76
CA GLY A 131 12.75 -17.04 1.19
C GLY A 131 13.86 -17.20 2.22
N PHE A 132 14.33 -16.09 2.77
CA PHE A 132 15.54 -16.05 3.60
C PHE A 132 15.39 -16.70 4.98
N ASN A 133 14.15 -16.96 5.42
CA ASN A 133 13.84 -17.62 6.69
C ASN A 133 14.50 -16.93 7.90
N CYS A 134 14.51 -15.59 7.91
CA CYS A 134 15.25 -14.82 8.92
C CYS A 134 14.78 -15.06 10.36
N GLU A 135 13.52 -15.44 10.55
CA GLU A 135 12.94 -15.74 11.87
C GLU A 135 13.57 -16.99 12.53
N ALA A 136 14.20 -17.89 11.75
CA ALA A 136 14.88 -19.08 12.27
C ALA A 136 16.25 -18.77 12.91
N ILE A 137 16.79 -17.57 12.70
CA ILE A 137 18.13 -17.18 13.18
C ILE A 137 18.08 -16.77 14.67
N HIS A 138 16.88 -16.62 15.26
CA HIS A 138 16.64 -16.31 16.68
C HIS A 138 17.49 -15.15 17.23
N ILE A 139 17.82 -14.16 16.40
CA ILE A 139 18.56 -12.96 16.82
C ILE A 139 17.64 -12.11 17.71
N THR A 140 18.09 -11.84 18.93
CA THR A 140 17.38 -10.98 19.90
C THR A 140 18.07 -9.65 20.15
N ASN A 141 19.29 -9.45 19.65
CA ASN A 141 20.03 -8.21 19.79
C ASN A 141 19.64 -7.22 18.67
N ASP A 142 19.21 -6.02 19.07
CA ASP A 142 18.68 -5.01 18.14
C ASP A 142 19.69 -4.56 17.07
N LEU A 143 20.95 -4.35 17.43
CA LEU A 143 21.99 -3.93 16.47
C LEU A 143 22.27 -5.01 15.42
N ARG A 144 22.29 -6.28 15.86
CA ARG A 144 22.44 -7.41 14.95
C ARG A 144 21.21 -7.59 14.06
N LEU A 145 20.02 -7.34 14.59
CA LEU A 145 18.78 -7.37 13.81
C LEU A 145 18.78 -6.27 12.74
N ASP A 146 19.18 -5.05 13.09
CA ASP A 146 19.30 -3.95 12.13
C ASP A 146 20.29 -4.28 11.00
N THR A 147 21.48 -4.77 11.37
CA THR A 147 22.49 -5.23 10.39
C THR A 147 21.94 -6.35 9.49
N LEU A 148 21.22 -7.31 10.06
CA LEU A 148 20.59 -8.38 9.30
C LEU A 148 19.55 -7.81 8.31
N MET A 149 18.70 -6.89 8.74
CA MET A 149 17.68 -6.28 7.88
C MET A 149 18.30 -5.53 6.70
N GLN A 150 19.44 -4.85 6.90
CA GLN A 150 20.18 -4.21 5.83
C GLN A 150 20.69 -5.24 4.80
N ILE A 151 21.34 -6.31 5.27
CA ILE A 151 21.86 -7.38 4.39
C ILE A 151 20.72 -8.07 3.62
N LEU A 152 19.61 -8.40 4.29
CA LEU A 152 18.44 -9.01 3.66
C LEU A 152 17.81 -8.11 2.61
N SER A 153 17.79 -6.80 2.83
CA SER A 153 17.26 -5.83 1.86
C SER A 153 18.09 -5.82 0.58
N ILE A 154 19.42 -5.83 0.69
CA ILE A 154 20.32 -5.92 -0.47
C ILE A 154 20.15 -7.27 -1.19
N ALA A 155 20.17 -8.37 -0.44
CA ALA A 155 19.98 -9.71 -0.99
C ALA A 155 18.63 -9.85 -1.71
N PHE A 156 17.57 -9.24 -1.17
CA PHE A 156 16.26 -9.22 -1.80
C PHE A 156 16.28 -8.51 -3.15
N CYS A 157 16.90 -7.33 -3.23
CA CYS A 157 17.02 -6.59 -4.47
C CYS A 157 17.76 -7.40 -5.53
N LEU A 158 18.86 -8.07 -5.16
CA LEU A 158 19.63 -8.93 -6.06
C LEU A 158 18.80 -10.12 -6.56
N ALA A 159 18.15 -10.86 -5.66
CA ALA A 159 17.29 -11.99 -6.04
C ALA A 159 16.10 -11.53 -6.91
N TYR A 160 15.52 -10.36 -6.62
CA TYR A 160 14.43 -9.82 -7.42
C TYR A 160 14.89 -9.45 -8.84
N GLN A 161 16.02 -8.74 -8.98
CA GLN A 161 16.60 -8.37 -10.27
C GLN A 161 16.98 -9.60 -11.10
N THR A 162 17.62 -10.59 -10.50
CA THR A 162 17.91 -11.88 -11.15
C THR A 162 16.62 -12.55 -11.62
N GLY A 163 15.58 -12.55 -10.79
CA GLY A 163 14.27 -13.07 -11.14
C GLY A 163 13.64 -12.35 -12.33
N GLU A 164 13.75 -11.02 -12.40
CA GLU A 164 13.25 -10.27 -13.56
C GLU A 164 13.94 -10.70 -14.86
N ILE A 165 15.26 -10.88 -14.82
CA ILE A 165 16.05 -11.34 -15.98
C ILE A 165 15.61 -12.75 -16.42
N ILE A 166 15.51 -13.69 -15.48
CA ILE A 166 15.13 -15.08 -15.78
C ILE A 166 13.71 -15.14 -16.36
N VAL A 167 12.79 -14.35 -15.82
CA VAL A 167 11.37 -14.37 -16.22
C VAL A 167 11.16 -13.81 -17.64
N LEU A 168 12.08 -12.99 -18.16
CA LEU A 168 12.05 -12.54 -19.56
C LEU A 168 12.26 -13.71 -20.54
N ASP A 169 13.17 -14.63 -20.22
CA ASP A 169 13.43 -15.82 -21.04
C ASP A 169 12.40 -16.94 -20.75
N LYS A 170 12.08 -17.14 -19.46
CA LYS A 170 11.17 -18.18 -19.00
C LYS A 170 10.03 -17.60 -18.16
N PRO A 171 8.93 -17.18 -18.79
CA PRO A 171 7.79 -16.60 -18.09
C PRO A 171 7.22 -17.52 -17.00
N ILE A 172 6.85 -16.94 -15.86
CA ILE A 172 6.26 -17.69 -14.75
C ILE A 172 4.86 -18.15 -15.12
N VAL A 173 4.60 -19.46 -14.96
CA VAL A 173 3.29 -20.06 -15.17
C VAL A 173 2.23 -19.39 -14.27
N ILE A 174 1.14 -18.93 -14.87
CA ILE A 174 -0.05 -18.46 -14.17
C ILE A 174 -0.97 -19.66 -13.93
N LYS A 175 -1.29 -19.93 -12.67
CA LYS A 175 -2.19 -21.04 -12.29
C LYS A 175 -3.65 -20.68 -12.54
N LYS A 176 -4.55 -21.68 -12.53
CA LYS A 176 -6.00 -21.54 -12.78
C LYS A 176 -6.69 -20.45 -11.94
N HIS A 177 -6.18 -20.18 -10.74
CA HIS A 177 -6.70 -19.13 -9.84
C HIS A 177 -6.21 -17.70 -10.20
N GLY A 178 -5.47 -17.53 -11.31
CA GLY A 178 -5.02 -16.23 -11.80
C GLY A 178 -3.76 -15.67 -11.14
N TYR A 179 -3.10 -16.43 -10.27
CA TYR A 179 -1.83 -16.01 -9.64
C TYR A 179 -0.66 -16.81 -10.19
N ARG A 180 0.51 -16.18 -10.22
CA ARG A 180 1.78 -16.81 -10.62
C ARG A 180 2.09 -17.99 -9.69
N GLN A 181 2.71 -19.03 -10.25
CA GLN A 181 3.15 -20.21 -9.50
C GLN A 181 4.21 -19.84 -8.46
N ASN A 182 5.19 -19.03 -8.85
CA ASN A 182 6.27 -18.51 -8.01
C ASN A 182 6.27 -16.97 -8.06
N SER A 183 6.82 -16.31 -7.04
CA SER A 183 7.12 -14.88 -7.10
C SER A 183 8.37 -14.64 -7.97
N ILE A 184 8.54 -13.42 -8.50
CA ILE A 184 9.76 -13.02 -9.23
C ILE A 184 10.98 -13.23 -8.33
N PHE A 185 10.89 -12.76 -7.09
CA PHE A 185 11.91 -13.00 -6.06
C PHE A 185 12.28 -14.48 -5.93
N ARG A 186 11.30 -15.40 -5.86
CA ARG A 186 11.59 -16.81 -5.66
C ARG A 186 12.32 -17.41 -6.86
N VAL A 187 11.97 -16.99 -8.08
CA VAL A 187 12.64 -17.42 -9.31
C VAL A 187 14.10 -16.98 -9.36
N GLY A 188 14.45 -15.81 -8.82
CA GLY A 188 15.84 -15.36 -8.78
C GLY A 188 16.61 -15.77 -7.52
N LEU A 189 15.93 -16.30 -6.51
CA LEU A 189 16.56 -16.88 -5.32
C LEU A 189 16.94 -18.36 -5.54
N ASP A 190 16.08 -19.11 -6.23
CA ASP A 190 16.28 -20.53 -6.57
C ASP A 190 17.28 -20.71 -7.72
#